data_AF-W2QBL1-F1
#
_entry.id   AF-W2QBL1-F1
#
_cell.length_a   1.000
_cell.length_b   1.000
_cell.length_c   1.000
_cell.angle_alpha   90.00
_cell.angle_beta   90.00
_cell.angle_gamma   90.00
#
_symmetry.space_group_name_H-M   'P 1'
#
loop_
_entity.id
_entity.type
_entity.pdbx_description
1 polymer ?
#
loop_
_entity_poly.entity_id
_entity_poly.type
_entity_poly.pdbx_seq_one_letter_code
_entity_poly.pdbx_strand_id
1 'polypeptide(L)'
;MPGVEYVLCVKFEPGFTNAEYKLYDARVNPLVQLAPLPIVAPSTVIQLDGRRILGIPPGMALPVGFPATLSVDLYSPLVWAMR
;
A
#
# COMPACT_ATOMS: atom_id res chain seq x y z
N MET A 1 -0.32 16.38 -4.30
CA MET A 1 1.16 16.41 -4.43
C MET A 1 1.50 15.88 -5.81
N PRO A 2 2.22 16.63 -6.67
CA PRO A 2 2.58 16.15 -8.01
C PRO A 2 3.40 14.86 -7.90
N GLY A 3 2.99 13.79 -8.59
CA GLY A 3 3.71 12.52 -8.63
C GLY A 3 3.48 11.55 -7.47
N VAL A 4 2.71 11.91 -6.44
CA VAL A 4 2.29 10.97 -5.38
C VAL A 4 0.94 10.40 -5.74
N GLU A 5 0.88 9.07 -5.85
CA GLU A 5 -0.32 8.34 -6.28
C GLU A 5 -1.11 7.76 -5.12
N TYR A 6 -0.39 7.22 -4.15
CA TYR A 6 -0.94 6.58 -2.97
C TYR A 6 -0.16 7.02 -1.73
N VAL A 7 -0.84 7.07 -0.58
CA VAL A 7 -0.20 7.25 0.73
C VAL A 7 -0.59 6.07 1.61
N LEU A 8 0.39 5.25 1.96
CA LEU A 8 0.23 4.17 2.93
C LEU A 8 0.71 4.65 4.30
N CYS A 9 -0.22 4.78 5.23
CA CYS A 9 0.09 5.02 6.64
C CYS A 9 0.08 3.68 7.37
N VAL A 10 1.14 3.38 8.11
CA VAL A 10 1.22 2.18 8.95
C VAL A 10 1.53 2.60 10.38
N LYS A 11 0.84 1.98 11.34
CA LYS A 11 1.04 2.16 12.77
C LYS A 11 1.36 0.82 13.38
N PHE A 12 2.38 0.78 14.23
CA PHE A 12 2.75 -0.38 15.02
C PHE A 12 2.57 -0.05 16.51
N GLU A 13 2.01 -0.97 17.27
CA GLU A 13 2.06 -0.91 18.72
C GLU A 13 3.45 -1.33 19.23
N PRO A 14 3.86 -0.89 20.45
CA PRO A 14 5.10 -1.32 21.07
C PRO A 14 5.21 -2.86 21.11
N GLY A 15 6.37 -3.38 20.71
CA GLY A 15 6.59 -4.82 20.64
C GLY A 15 5.88 -5.53 19.49
N PHE A 16 5.34 -4.78 18.51
CA PHE A 16 4.65 -5.32 17.32
C PHE A 16 3.45 -6.22 17.66
N THR A 17 2.83 -6.02 18.83
CA THR A 17 1.65 -6.78 19.29
C THR A 17 0.43 -6.56 18.42
N ASN A 18 0.33 -5.38 17.81
CA ASN A 18 -0.71 -5.02 16.88
C ASN A 18 -0.12 -4.08 15.81
N ALA A 19 -0.72 -4.12 14.62
CA ALA A 19 -0.34 -3.29 13.50
C ALA A 19 -1.57 -2.92 12.69
N GLU A 20 -1.64 -1.68 12.25
CA GLU A 20 -2.78 -1.14 11.50
C GLU A 20 -2.29 -0.32 10.31
N TYR A 21 -3.12 -0.22 9.28
CA TYR A 21 -2.83 0.61 8.12
C TYR A 21 -4.03 1.42 7.64
N LYS A 22 -3.72 2.47 6.89
CA LYS A 22 -4.67 3.22 6.04
C LYS A 22 -4.02 3.44 4.68
N LEU A 23 -4.78 3.21 3.61
CA LEU A 23 -4.33 3.46 2.25
C LEU A 23 -5.19 4.56 1.63
N TYR A 24 -4.57 5.70 1.35
CA TYR A 24 -5.21 6.84 0.71
C TYR A 24 -4.86 6.88 -0.77
N ASP A 25 -5.85 7.21 -1.60
CA ASP A 25 -5.62 7.66 -2.97
C ASP A 25 -5.32 9.16 -2.95
N ALA A 26 -4.08 9.53 -3.28
CA ALA A 26 -3.62 10.92 -3.22
C ALA A 26 -4.22 11.82 -4.31
N ARG A 27 -4.94 11.25 -5.29
CA ARG A 27 -5.69 11.98 -6.31
C ARG A 27 -7.05 12.47 -5.80
N VAL A 28 -7.56 11.87 -4.72
CA VAL A 28 -8.84 12.26 -4.12
C VAL A 28 -8.61 13.46 -3.18
N ASN A 29 -9.29 14.57 -3.47
CA ASN A 29 -9.22 15.79 -2.66
C ASN A 29 -10.64 16.34 -2.39
N PRO A 30 -11.04 16.55 -1.12
CA PRO A 30 -10.25 16.36 0.10
C PRO A 30 -9.98 14.88 0.41
N LEU A 31 -8.88 14.62 1.12
CA LEU A 31 -8.63 13.29 1.68
C LEU A 31 -9.73 12.96 2.68
N VAL A 32 -10.45 11.86 2.45
CA VAL A 32 -11.52 11.38 3.33
C VAL A 32 -10.91 10.66 4.52
N GLN A 33 -11.45 10.85 5.73
CA GLN A 33 -10.98 10.12 6.91
C GLN A 33 -11.30 8.63 6.80
N LEU A 34 -10.26 7.79 6.76
CA LEU A 34 -10.40 6.33 6.74
C LEU A 34 -10.28 5.78 8.17
N ALA A 35 -11.07 4.75 8.48
CA ALA A 35 -10.84 3.91 9.65
C ALA A 35 -9.58 3.06 9.43
N PRO A 36 -8.72 2.87 10.45
CA PRO A 36 -7.58 1.98 10.34
C PRO A 36 -8.06 0.53 10.13
N LEU A 37 -7.34 -0.21 9.30
CA LEU A 37 -7.54 -1.64 9.06
C LEU A 37 -6.40 -2.43 9.70
N PRO A 38 -6.66 -3.61 10.28
CA PRO A 38 -5.62 -4.39 10.93
C PRO A 38 -4.68 -5.06 9.90
N ILE A 39 -3.40 -5.18 10.26
CA ILE A 39 -2.41 -6.02 9.58
C ILE A 39 -2.29 -7.32 10.38
N VAL A 40 -2.82 -8.40 9.80
CA VAL A 40 -2.98 -9.70 10.46
C VAL A 40 -2.22 -10.81 9.75
N ALA A 41 -1.87 -11.84 10.53
CA ALA A 41 -1.32 -13.10 10.03
C ALA A 41 -2.36 -13.88 9.21
N PRO A 42 -1.93 -14.75 8.27
CA PRO A 42 -0.56 -14.95 7.83
C PRO A 42 -0.10 -13.94 6.77
N SER A 43 -1.02 -13.14 6.21
CA SER A 43 -0.75 -12.16 5.16
C SER A 43 -1.82 -11.08 5.16
N THR A 44 -1.43 -9.83 4.95
CA THR A 44 -2.35 -8.70 4.71
C THR A 44 -1.91 -7.98 3.45
N VAL A 45 -2.60 -8.25 2.34
CA VAL A 45 -2.20 -7.77 1.02
C VAL A 45 -2.97 -6.52 0.62
N ILE A 46 -2.25 -5.47 0.25
CA ILE A 46 -2.81 -4.32 -0.48
C ILE A 46 -2.53 -4.45 -1.97
N GLN A 47 -3.41 -3.86 -2.77
CA GLN A 47 -3.30 -3.83 -4.22
C GLN A 47 -3.17 -2.40 -4.71
N LEU A 48 -2.16 -2.17 -5.56
CA LEU A 48 -1.86 -0.86 -6.15
C LEU A 48 -1.90 -1.00 -7.67
N ASP A 49 -2.38 0.03 -8.36
CA ASP A 49 -2.34 0.07 -9.82
C ASP A 49 -0.88 0.24 -10.28
N GLY A 50 -0.37 -0.76 -11.01
CA GLY A 50 1.03 -0.77 -11.45
C GLY A 50 1.38 0.36 -12.41
N ARG A 51 0.44 0.81 -13.25
CA ARG A 51 0.66 1.96 -14.13
C ARG A 51 0.81 3.23 -13.31
N ARG A 52 -0.05 3.41 -12.31
CA ARG A 52 0.02 4.56 -11.41
C ARG A 52 1.35 4.59 -10.67
N ILE A 53 1.77 3.45 -10.10
CA ILE A 53 3.06 3.35 -9.39
C ILE A 53 4.25 3.74 -10.26
N LEU A 54 4.23 3.40 -11.55
CA LEU A 54 5.29 3.77 -12.49
C LEU A 54 5.09 5.15 -13.16
N GLY A 55 4.02 5.89 -12.84
CA GLY A 55 3.68 7.15 -13.51
C GLY A 55 3.35 6.99 -15.00
N ILE A 56 2.93 5.79 -15.42
CA ILE A 56 2.64 5.47 -16.83
C ILE A 56 1.26 6.02 -17.20
N PRO A 57 1.15 6.86 -18.26
CA PRO A 57 -0.13 7.38 -18.72
C PRO A 57 -1.10 6.27 -19.17
N PRO A 58 -2.43 6.52 -19.12
CA PRO A 58 -3.41 5.61 -19.69
C PRO A 58 -3.12 5.30 -21.18
N GLY A 59 -3.30 4.06 -21.59
CA GLY A 59 -3.08 3.61 -22.97
C GLY A 59 -1.62 3.25 -23.31
N MET A 60 -0.65 3.61 -22.46
CA MET A 60 0.73 3.14 -22.60
C MET A 60 0.88 1.71 -22.06
N ALA A 61 1.75 0.93 -22.72
CA ALA A 61 2.08 -0.42 -22.30
C ALA A 61 2.85 -0.39 -20.97
N LEU A 62 2.58 -1.38 -20.12
CA LEU A 62 3.43 -1.64 -18.94
C LEU A 62 4.76 -2.25 -19.41
N PRO A 63 5.87 -2.03 -18.67
CA PRO A 63 7.11 -2.73 -18.92
C PRO A 63 6.89 -4.25 -18.86
N VAL A 64 7.58 -4.99 -19.72
CA VAL A 64 7.50 -6.45 -19.75
C VAL A 64 7.87 -7.00 -18.37
N GLY A 65 7.00 -7.87 -17.82
CA GLY A 65 7.18 -8.47 -16.50
C GLY A 65 6.70 -7.62 -15.32
N PHE A 66 6.32 -6.35 -15.52
CA PHE A 66 5.72 -5.55 -14.46
C PHE A 66 4.20 -5.80 -14.37
N PRO A 67 3.64 -6.06 -13.17
CA PRO A 67 2.23 -6.42 -13.04
C PRO A 67 1.30 -5.21 -13.22
N ALA A 68 0.12 -5.44 -13.79
CA ALA A 68 -0.93 -4.43 -13.85
C ALA A 68 -1.48 -4.06 -12.46
N THR A 69 -1.50 -5.04 -11.54
CA THR A 69 -1.83 -4.85 -10.13
C THR A 69 -0.65 -5.30 -9.29
N LEU A 70 0.02 -4.34 -8.65
CA LEU A 70 1.11 -4.62 -7.73
C LEU A 70 0.51 -5.01 -6.38
N SER A 71 0.76 -6.25 -5.96
CA SER A 71 0.34 -6.76 -4.65
C SER A 71 1.49 -6.62 -3.66
N VAL A 72 1.21 -6.05 -2.48
CA VAL A 72 2.20 -5.87 -1.41
C VAL A 72 1.65 -6.47 -0.13
N ASP A 73 2.34 -7.45 0.43
CA ASP A 73 2.01 -8.00 1.75
C ASP A 73 2.62 -7.15 2.86
N LEU A 74 1.75 -6.56 3.68
CA LEU A 74 2.11 -5.72 4.82
C LEU A 74 2.50 -6.54 6.05
N TYR A 75 2.15 -7.82 6.12
CA TYR A 75 2.49 -8.67 7.26
C TYR A 75 3.93 -9.24 7.16
N SER A 76 4.41 -9.53 5.95
CA SER A 76 5.76 -10.06 5.72
C SER A 76 6.90 -9.29 6.43
N PRO A 77 6.97 -7.94 6.39
CA PRO A 77 8.00 -7.18 7.10
C PRO A 77 7.92 -7.31 8.64
N LEU A 78 6.72 -7.50 9.20
CA LEU A 78 6.54 -7.71 10.64
C LEU A 78 7.17 -9.02 11.08
N VAL A 79 6.99 -10.08 10.31
CA VAL A 79 7.62 -11.39 10.57
C VAL A 79 9.14 -11.27 10.61
N TRP A 80 9.72 -10.44 9.73
CA TRP A 80 11.15 -10.17 9.74
C TRP A 80 11.58 -9.36 10.97
N ALA A 81 10.83 -8.32 11.35
CA ALA A 81 11.18 -7.45 12.48
C ALA A 81 11.00 -8.11 13.86
N MET A 82 10.17 -9.15 13.97
CA MET A 82 9.95 -9.92 15.19
C MET A 82 10.98 -11.06 15.41
N ARG A 83 11.89 -11.29 14.46
CA ARG A 83 13.00 -12.24 14.61
C ARG A 83 14.17 -11.61 15.35
#